data_AF-A0A6P0Z5C8-F1
#
_entry.id   AF-A0A6P0Z5C8-F1
#
_cell.length_a   1.000
_cell.length_b   1.000
_cell.length_c   1.000
_cell.angle_alpha   90.00
_cell.angle_beta   90.00
_cell.angle_gamma   90.00
#
_symmetry.space_group_name_H-M   'P 1'
#
loop_
_entity.id
_entity.type
_entity.pdbx_description
1 polymer ?
#
loop_
_entity_poly.entity_id
_entity_poly.type
_entity_poly.pdbx_seq_one_letter_code
_entity_poly.pdbx_strand_id
1 'polypeptide(L)' 'FFYGQIAEVRLQQGDRSGAATMLQTAAKTAIQMGDQGAATVLQTSATRLQSGEELSEADRKKTRIVSKTILQD' A
#
# COMPACT_ATOMS: atom_id res chain seq x y z
N PHE A 1 -9.00 1.41 6.70
CA PHE A 1 -8.22 2.62 6.32
C PHE A 1 -8.43 3.01 4.86
N PHE A 2 -8.75 4.29 4.57
CA PHE A 2 -9.11 4.79 3.23
C PHE A 2 -7.97 4.72 2.19
N TYR A 3 -6.71 4.79 2.62
CA TYR A 3 -5.55 4.90 1.71
C TYR A 3 -5.24 3.64 0.88
N GLY A 4 -5.55 2.44 1.39
CA GLY A 4 -5.30 1.18 0.65
C GLY A 4 -6.17 1.05 -0.61
N GLN A 5 -7.44 1.45 -0.52
CA GLN A 5 -8.34 1.46 -1.68
C GLN A 5 -7.93 2.52 -2.71
N ILE A 6 -7.53 3.71 -2.27
CA ILE A 6 -7.07 4.76 -3.20
C ILE A 6 -5.81 4.31 -3.94
N ALA A 7 -4.87 3.66 -3.26
CA ALA A 7 -3.67 3.12 -3.90
C ALA A 7 -4.01 2.07 -4.97
N GLU A 8 -4.99 1.20 -4.71
CA GLU A 8 -5.44 0.18 -5.67
C GLU A 8 -6.13 0.83 -6.89
N VAL A 9 -6.96 1.84 -6.66
CA VAL A 9 -7.61 2.63 -7.73
C VAL A 9 -6.58 3.38 -8.58
N ARG A 10 -5.57 4.00 -7.97
CA ARG A 10 -4.46 4.68 -8.67
C ARG A 10 -3.64 3.70 -9.51
N LEU A 11 -3.34 2.53 -8.95
CA LEU A 11 -2.69 1.42 -9.66
C LEU A 11 -3.49 0.94 -10.87
N GLN A 12 -4.82 0.82 -10.75
CA GLN A 12 -5.69 0.46 -11.87
C GLN A 12 -5.73 1.54 -12.96
N GLN A 13 -5.60 2.81 -12.58
CA GLN A 13 -5.50 3.93 -13.51
C GLN A 13 -4.11 4.08 -14.15
N GLY A 14 -3.14 3.25 -13.79
CA GLY A 14 -1.75 3.34 -14.26
C GLY A 14 -0.91 4.39 -13.51
N ASP A 15 -1.48 5.10 -12.54
CA ASP A 15 -0.80 6.08 -11.70
C ASP A 15 -0.03 5.38 -10.56
N ARG A 16 1.09 4.76 -10.93
CA ARG A 16 1.99 4.06 -10.01
C ARG A 16 2.59 5.01 -8.96
N SER A 17 2.90 6.24 -9.36
CA SER A 17 3.49 7.25 -8.47
C SER A 17 2.48 7.70 -7.42
N GLY A 18 1.24 7.99 -7.82
CA GLY A 18 0.15 8.30 -6.89
C GLY A 18 -0.21 7.13 -5.98
N ALA A 19 -0.16 5.90 -6.48
CA ALA A 19 -0.32 4.71 -5.64
C ALA A 19 0.79 4.58 -4.59
N ALA A 20 2.05 4.85 -4.96
CA ALA A 20 3.17 4.84 -4.03
C ALA A 20 3.00 5.87 -2.91
N THR A 21 2.60 7.09 -3.24
CA THR A 21 2.35 8.15 -2.24
C THR A 21 1.23 7.76 -1.27
N MET A 22 0.17 7.12 -1.77
CA MET A 22 -0.94 6.65 -0.94
C MET A 22 -0.51 5.51 -0.02
N LEU A 23 0.28 4.55 -0.52
CA LEU A 23 0.85 3.47 0.30
C LEU A 23 1.82 3.99 1.35
N GLN A 24 2.64 5.00 1.04
CA GLN A 24 3.50 5.66 2.03
C GLN A 24 2.69 6.33 3.13
N THR A 25 1.59 6.97 2.76
CA THR A 25 0.67 7.60 3.72
C THR A 25 0.01 6.54 4.60
N ALA A 26 -0.49 5.46 3.98
CA ALA A 26 -1.07 4.32 4.68
C ALA A 26 -0.08 3.67 5.65
N ALA A 27 1.18 3.51 5.22
CA ALA A 27 2.26 2.99 6.05
C ALA A 27 2.48 3.88 7.27
N LYS A 28 2.56 5.19 7.07
CA LYS A 28 2.74 6.16 8.15
C LYS A 28 1.59 6.10 9.15
N THR A 29 0.35 5.94 8.68
CA THR A 29 -0.77 5.79 9.59
C THR A 29 -0.78 4.46 10.31
N ALA A 30 -0.42 3.35 9.65
CA ALA A 30 -0.24 2.06 10.31
C ALA A 30 0.80 2.16 11.45
N ILE A 31 1.92 2.87 11.24
CA ILE A 31 2.89 3.18 12.31
C ILE A 31 2.22 3.95 13.45
N GLN A 32 1.45 4.99 13.13
CA GLN A 32 0.75 5.81 14.15
C GLN A 32 -0.29 5.02 14.92
N MET A 33 -0.89 3.99 14.33
CA MET A 33 -1.83 3.08 14.98
C MET A 33 -1.15 1.96 15.75
N GLY A 34 0.18 1.81 15.66
CA GLY A 34 0.93 0.73 16.27
C GLY A 34 0.99 -0.56 15.44
N ASP A 35 0.41 -0.58 14.23
CA ASP A 35 0.49 -1.69 13.29
C ASP A 35 1.78 -1.62 12.46
N GLN A 36 2.88 -2.00 13.09
CA GLN A 36 4.21 -2.05 12.46
C GLN A 36 4.28 -3.07 11.31
N GLY A 37 3.47 -4.14 11.36
CA GLY A 37 3.42 -5.16 10.33
C GLY A 37 2.86 -4.60 9.03
N ALA A 38 1.69 -3.96 9.10
CA ALA A 38 1.11 -3.27 7.96
C ALA A 38 2.01 -2.13 7.46
N ALA A 39 2.59 -1.33 8.37
CA ALA A 39 3.49 -0.25 8.02
C ALA A 39 4.66 -0.71 7.15
N THR A 40 5.32 -1.80 7.53
CA THR A 40 6.47 -2.34 6.80
C THR A 40 6.06 -2.78 5.39
N VAL A 41 4.97 -3.53 5.27
CA VAL A 41 4.48 -4.03 3.97
C VAL A 41 4.06 -2.87 3.06
N LEU A 42 3.35 -1.88 3.60
CA LEU A 42 2.89 -0.70 2.85
C LEU A 42 4.07 0.17 2.41
N GLN A 43 5.07 0.36 3.26
CA GLN A 43 6.26 1.15 2.96
C GLN A 43 7.13 0.48 1.89
N THR A 44 7.38 -0.83 2.00
CA THR A 44 8.10 -1.59 0.96
C THR A 44 7.38 -1.51 -0.39
N SER A 45 6.05 -1.66 -0.38
CA SER A 45 5.24 -1.58 -1.60
C SER A 45 5.30 -0.18 -2.23
N ALA A 46 5.27 0.87 -1.41
CA ALA A 46 5.38 2.26 -1.85
C ALA A 46 6.75 2.53 -2.50
N THR A 47 7.84 2.12 -1.86
CA THR A 47 9.20 2.30 -2.38
C THR A 47 9.38 1.59 -3.71
N ARG A 48 8.92 0.35 -3.85
CA ARG A 48 8.98 -0.40 -5.12
C ARG A 48 8.25 0.30 -6.26
N LEU A 49 7.03 0.78 -6.00
CA LEU A 49 6.26 1.55 -6.98
C LEU A 49 6.94 2.85 -7.38
N GLN A 50 7.55 3.55 -6.41
CA GLN A 50 8.28 4.80 -6.67
C GLN A 50 9.57 4.57 -7.47
N SER A 51 10.24 3.44 -7.26
CA SER A 51 11.43 3.05 -8.03
C SER A 51 11.11 2.68 -9.48
N GLY A 52 9.82 2.66 -9.87
CA GLY A 52 9.39 2.21 -11.20
C GLY A 52 9.42 0.69 -11.36
N GLU A 53 9.72 -0.04 -10.29
CA GLU A 53 9.59 -1.48 -10.24
C GLU A 53 8.11 -1.85 -10.29
N GLU A 54 7.74 -2.74 -11.22
CA GLU A 54 6.40 -3.29 -11.23
C GLU A 54 6.22 -4.11 -9.96
N LEU A 55 5.18 -3.79 -9.18
CA LEU A 55 4.77 -4.65 -8.07
C LEU A 55 4.54 -6.05 -8.63
N SER A 56 5.43 -6.97 -8.26
CA SER A 56 5.24 -8.38 -8.53
C SER A 56 3.87 -8.80 -8.03
N GLU A 57 3.26 -9.80 -8.66
CA GLU A 57 1.97 -10.34 -8.22
C GLU A 57 1.95 -10.66 -6.72
N ALA A 58 3.10 -11.04 -6.15
CA ALA A 58 3.28 -11.25 -4.72
C ALA A 58 3.04 -9.98 -3.87
N ASP A 59 3.55 -8.83 -4.29
CA ASP A 59 3.35 -7.57 -3.57
C ASP A 59 1.93 -7.06 -3.77
N ARG A 60 1.37 -7.13 -4.99
CA ARG A 60 -0.04 -6.82 -5.25
C ARG A 60 -0.96 -7.64 -4.35
N LYS A 61 -0.66 -8.93 -4.18
CA LYS A 61 -1.42 -9.84 -3.31
C LYS A 61 -1.26 -9.44 -1.84
N LYS A 62 -0.05 -9.09 -1.38
CA LYS A 62 0.18 -8.60 -0.01
C LYS A 62 -0.54 -7.28 0.27
N THR A 63 -0.48 -6.32 -0.64
CA THR A 63 -1.21 -5.04 -0.52
C THR A 63 -2.71 -5.29 -0.42
N ARG A 64 -3.26 -6.20 -1.23
CA ARG A 64 -4.68 -6.58 -1.18
C ARG A 64 -5.05 -7.28 0.13
N ILE A 65 -4.22 -8.18 0.61
CA ILE A 65 -4.43 -8.88 1.89
C ILE A 65 -4.40 -7.88 3.04
N VAL A 66 -3.35 -7.06 3.15
CA VAL A 66 -3.22 -6.04 4.21
C VAL A 66 -4.39 -5.04 4.15
N SER A 67 -4.76 -4.57 2.96
CA SER A 67 -5.90 -3.66 2.80
C SER A 67 -7.21 -4.29 3.26
N LYS A 68 -7.40 -5.59 3.02
CA LYS A 68 -8.61 -6.33 3.39
C LYS A 68 -8.63 -6.69 4.88
N THR A 69 -7.49 -7.09 5.46
CA THR A 69 -7.35 -7.39 6.88
C THR A 69 -7.61 -6.15 7.74
N ILE A 70 -7.11 -4.97 7.33
CA ILE A 70 -7.35 -3.70 8.03
C ILE A 70 -8.78 -3.16 7.80
N LEU A 71 -9.55 -3.73 6.86
CA LEU A 71 -10.95 -3.37 6.61
C LEU A 71 -11.96 -4.25 7.38
N GLN A 72 -11.51 -5.35 8.00
CA GLN A 72 -12.38 -6.32 8.66
C GLN A 72 -12.33 -6.30 10.20
N ASP A 73 -11.61 -5.35 10.81
CA ASP A 73 -11.66 -5.09 12.25
C ASP A 73 -12.37 -3.76 12.54
#